data_AF-A0A7X8A3F7-F1
#
_entry.id   AF-A0A7X8A3F7-F1
#
_cell.length_a   1.000
_cell.length_b   1.000
_cell.length_c   1.000
_cell.angle_alpha   90.00
_cell.angle_beta   90.00
_cell.angle_gamma   90.00
#
_symmetry.space_group_name_H-M   'P 1'
#
loop_
_entity.id
_entity.type
_entity.pdbx_description
1 polymer ?
#
loop_
_entity_poly.entity_id
_entity_poly.type
_entity_poly.pdbx_seq_one_letter_code
_entity_poly.pdbx_strand_id
1 'polypeptide(L)'
;MKVDVSGMGWGILFLALFIVPLLAAQPAKIIPMRDFFRNPEKAYFQISPDGNYISFTQPYESRMNVFVQKRGSDEIKRVTSITDRDISEYFWKGNDRILYMKDFGGDENFHLFSVNKDGIGEKDLTPYEG
;
A
#
# COMPACT_ATOMS: atom_id res chain seq x y z
N MET A 1 -10.87 -56.80 -73.72
CA MET A 1 -10.49 -55.44 -74.15
C MET A 1 -10.17 -54.65 -72.89
N LYS A 2 -8.89 -54.30 -72.70
CA LYS A 2 -8.38 -53.53 -71.56
C LYS A 2 -8.83 -52.07 -71.68
N VAL A 3 -9.24 -51.46 -70.58
CA VAL A 3 -9.16 -50.00 -70.42
C VAL A 3 -8.50 -49.76 -69.07
N ASP A 4 -7.27 -49.28 -69.14
CA ASP A 4 -6.42 -48.86 -68.03
C ASP A 4 -6.69 -47.37 -67.78
N VAL A 5 -6.95 -47.01 -66.51
CA VAL A 5 -7.10 -45.62 -66.06
C VAL A 5 -6.11 -45.39 -64.94
N SER A 6 -4.87 -45.10 -65.36
CA SER A 6 -3.89 -44.36 -64.58
C SER A 6 -4.42 -42.96 -64.31
N GLY A 7 -4.57 -42.60 -63.03
CA GLY A 7 -5.13 -41.30 -62.66
C GLY A 7 -5.28 -41.07 -61.16
N MET A 8 -4.14 -40.76 -60.53
CA MET A 8 -3.98 -39.72 -59.49
C MET A 8 -5.08 -39.57 -58.40
N GLY A 9 -4.74 -39.96 -57.17
CA GLY A 9 -5.51 -39.58 -55.99
C GLY A 9 -4.79 -39.92 -54.69
N TRP A 10 -3.70 -39.21 -54.39
CA TRP A 10 -2.99 -39.30 -53.10
C TRP A 10 -3.83 -38.66 -51.99
N GLY A 11 -4.75 -39.45 -51.41
CA GLY A 11 -5.43 -39.09 -50.17
C GLY A 11 -4.50 -39.31 -48.99
N ILE A 12 -3.55 -38.41 -48.76
CA ILE A 12 -2.73 -38.39 -47.54
C ILE A 12 -3.65 -38.00 -46.38
N LEU A 13 -4.06 -38.98 -45.58
CA LEU A 13 -4.74 -38.75 -44.31
C LEU A 13 -3.68 -38.26 -43.29
N PHE A 14 -3.39 -36.95 -43.29
CA PHE A 14 -2.61 -36.34 -42.21
C PHE A 14 -3.45 -36.32 -40.94
N LEU A 15 -3.16 -37.24 -40.01
CA LEU A 15 -3.61 -37.17 -38.64
C LEU A 15 -2.95 -35.93 -37.99
N ALA A 16 -3.66 -34.81 -37.96
CA ALA A 16 -3.22 -33.63 -37.24
C ALA A 16 -3.30 -33.92 -35.73
N LEU A 17 -2.15 -34.24 -35.15
CA LEU A 17 -1.92 -34.37 -33.72
C LEU A 17 -2.18 -33.00 -33.06
N PHE A 18 -3.34 -32.81 -32.42
CA PHE A 18 -3.53 -31.67 -31.52
C PHE A 18 -2.67 -31.89 -30.27
N ILE A 19 -1.41 -31.44 -30.32
CA ILE A 19 -0.62 -31.23 -29.11
C ILE A 19 -1.26 -30.05 -28.38
N VAL A 20 -2.12 -30.34 -27.41
CA VAL A 20 -2.50 -29.35 -26.40
C VAL A 20 -1.20 -29.00 -25.67
N PRO A 21 -0.71 -27.75 -25.72
CA PRO A 21 0.38 -27.39 -24.85
C PRO A 21 -0.18 -27.48 -23.42
N LEU A 22 0.34 -28.43 -22.65
CA LEU A 22 0.22 -28.40 -21.20
C LEU A 22 0.86 -27.08 -20.78
N LEU A 23 0.07 -26.04 -20.52
CA LEU A 23 0.56 -24.87 -19.80
C LEU A 23 1.02 -25.41 -18.44
N ALA A 24 2.31 -25.68 -18.31
CA ALA A 24 2.91 -25.93 -17.03
C ALA A 24 2.62 -24.71 -16.17
N ALA A 25 1.79 -24.88 -15.14
CA ALA A 25 1.52 -23.83 -14.17
C ALA A 25 2.88 -23.40 -13.59
N GLN A 26 3.26 -22.15 -13.83
CA GLN A 26 4.46 -21.58 -13.22
C GLN A 26 4.30 -21.68 -11.70
N PRO A 27 5.31 -22.18 -10.96
CA PRO A 27 5.22 -22.25 -9.52
C PRO A 27 4.99 -20.84 -8.96
N ALA A 28 4.08 -20.71 -8.00
CA ALA A 28 3.82 -19.43 -7.37
C ALA A 28 5.10 -18.88 -6.74
N LYS A 29 5.35 -17.58 -6.94
CA LYS A 29 6.45 -16.89 -6.27
C LYS A 29 6.24 -17.01 -4.76
N ILE A 30 7.20 -17.59 -4.05
CA ILE A 30 7.21 -17.63 -2.59
C ILE A 30 7.51 -16.21 -2.10
N ILE A 31 6.55 -15.63 -1.40
CA ILE A 31 6.72 -14.33 -0.73
C ILE A 31 7.12 -14.65 0.73
N PRO A 32 8.24 -14.10 1.23
CA PRO A 32 8.62 -14.26 2.63
C PRO A 32 7.47 -13.85 3.56
N MET A 33 7.17 -14.65 4.58
CA MET A 33 6.13 -14.33 5.58
C MET A 33 6.30 -12.91 6.14
N ARG A 34 7.55 -12.49 6.38
CA ARG A 34 7.89 -11.15 6.84
C ARG A 34 7.34 -10.04 5.94
N ASP A 35 7.28 -10.23 4.63
CA ASP A 35 6.77 -9.21 3.71
C ASP A 35 5.26 -9.01 3.80
N PHE A 36 4.51 -9.98 4.33
CA PHE A 36 3.07 -9.84 4.58
C PHE A 36 2.77 -9.07 5.87
N PHE A 37 3.63 -9.20 6.89
CA PHE A 37 3.37 -8.66 8.23
C PHE A 37 4.21 -7.45 8.60
N ARG A 38 5.22 -7.09 7.79
CA ARG A 38 5.98 -5.87 8.03
C ARG A 38 5.15 -4.63 7.71
N ASN A 39 5.44 -3.54 8.41
CA ASN A 39 4.91 -2.24 8.05
C ASN A 39 5.34 -1.88 6.61
N PRO A 40 4.45 -1.26 5.82
CA PRO A 40 4.82 -0.72 4.52
C PRO A 40 5.81 0.44 4.69
N GLU A 41 6.62 0.71 3.67
CA GLU A 41 7.57 1.83 3.70
C GLU A 41 6.87 3.20 3.75
N LYS A 42 5.71 3.31 3.07
CA LYS A 42 4.80 4.46 3.09
C LYS A 42 3.35 3.98 2.93
N ALA A 43 2.41 4.60 3.64
CA ALA A 43 0.98 4.33 3.48
C ALA A 43 0.10 5.55 3.81
N TYR A 44 -1.19 5.46 3.54
CA TYR A 44 -2.21 6.46 3.92
C TYR A 44 -1.87 7.89 3.47
N PHE A 45 -1.63 8.08 2.17
CA PHE A 45 -1.29 9.40 1.63
C PHE A 45 -2.49 10.37 1.66
N GLN A 46 -2.24 11.64 1.99
CA GLN A 46 -3.20 12.73 1.86
C GLN A 46 -2.52 14.00 1.33
N ILE A 47 -3.32 14.90 0.78
CA ILE A 47 -2.86 16.19 0.25
C ILE A 47 -3.42 17.30 1.15
N SER A 48 -2.59 18.30 1.47
CA SER A 48 -3.05 19.47 2.23
C SER A 48 -4.13 20.25 1.45
N PRO A 49 -5.04 20.98 2.10
CA PRO A 49 -6.13 21.67 1.41
C PRO A 49 -5.66 22.67 0.33
N ASP A 50 -4.52 23.31 0.53
CA ASP A 50 -3.89 24.21 -0.45
C ASP A 50 -3.06 23.49 -1.54
N GLY A 51 -2.94 22.16 -1.47
CA GLY A 51 -2.20 21.32 -2.41
C GLY A 51 -0.67 21.43 -2.31
N ASN A 52 -0.14 22.18 -1.36
CA ASN A 52 1.30 22.45 -1.27
C ASN A 52 2.09 21.35 -0.53
N TYR A 53 1.41 20.49 0.21
CA TYR A 53 2.03 19.43 1.00
C TYR A 53 1.33 18.09 0.77
N ILE A 54 2.12 17.03 0.88
CA ILE A 54 1.65 15.65 0.93
C ILE A 54 2.01 15.11 2.31
N SER A 55 1.04 14.56 3.02
CA SER A 55 1.26 13.77 4.22
C SER A 55 1.12 12.29 3.89
N PHE A 56 1.80 11.45 4.66
CA PHE A 56 1.69 10.00 4.61
C PHE A 56 2.21 9.44 5.93
N THR A 57 2.01 8.16 6.14
CA THR A 57 2.63 7.46 7.26
C THR A 57 3.86 6.68 6.81
N GLN A 58 4.88 6.62 7.65
CA GLN A 58 6.05 5.74 7.50
C GLN A 58 6.42 5.09 8.83
N PRO A 59 7.18 3.98 8.82
CA PRO A 59 7.73 3.41 10.04
C PRO A 59 8.65 4.41 10.75
N TYR A 60 8.40 4.63 12.03
CA TYR A 60 9.37 5.13 13.00
C TYR A 60 9.41 4.12 14.15
N GLU A 61 10.58 3.52 14.36
CA GLU A 61 10.71 2.28 15.15
C GLU A 61 9.76 1.19 14.60
N SER A 62 8.89 0.63 15.45
CA SER A 62 7.94 -0.43 15.10
C SER A 62 6.56 0.10 14.68
N ARG A 63 6.32 1.42 14.66
CA ARG A 63 4.99 2.02 14.48
C ARG A 63 4.90 2.95 13.28
N MET A 64 3.72 3.00 12.67
CA MET A 64 3.44 3.94 11.59
C MET A 64 3.19 5.34 12.17
N ASN A 65 4.01 6.30 11.75
CA ASN A 65 3.96 7.70 12.19
C ASN A 65 3.66 8.63 11.02
N VAL A 66 3.09 9.81 11.28
CA VAL A 66 2.79 10.79 10.23
C VAL A 66 4.07 11.54 9.84
N PHE A 67 4.26 11.67 8.54
CA PHE A 67 5.30 12.48 7.90
C PHE A 67 4.63 13.45 6.93
N VAL A 68 5.28 14.59 6.71
CA VAL A 68 4.85 15.64 5.78
C VAL A 68 6.01 16.01 4.87
N GLN A 69 5.70 16.18 3.60
CA GLN A 69 6.63 16.56 2.54
C GLN A 69 6.04 17.71 1.73
N LYS A 70 6.82 18.76 1.48
CA LYS A 70 6.41 19.84 0.57
C LYS A 70 6.39 19.31 -0.86
N ARG A 71 5.35 19.64 -1.63
CA ARG A 71 5.22 19.24 -3.04
C ARG A 71 6.43 19.72 -3.84
N GLY A 72 7.10 18.78 -4.51
CA GLY A 72 8.30 19.06 -5.31
C GLY A 72 9.60 19.20 -4.51
N SER A 73 9.59 18.96 -3.20
CA SER A 73 10.79 18.83 -2.36
C SER A 73 11.04 17.36 -2.04
N ASP A 74 12.29 16.94 -1.90
CA ASP A 74 12.67 15.61 -1.38
C ASP A 74 12.79 15.59 0.15
N GLU A 75 12.67 16.75 0.81
CA GLU A 75 12.74 16.84 2.26
C GLU A 75 11.44 16.33 2.90
N ILE A 76 11.57 15.28 3.71
CA ILE A 76 10.47 14.67 4.45
C ILE A 76 10.65 14.96 5.93
N LYS A 77 9.63 15.54 6.56
CA LYS A 77 9.59 15.84 7.98
C LYS A 77 8.72 14.84 8.72
N ARG A 78 9.24 14.23 9.77
CA ARG A 78 8.46 13.43 10.72
C ARG A 78 7.65 14.36 11.64
N VAL A 79 6.34 14.14 11.72
CA VAL A 79 5.38 14.97 12.46
C VAL A 79 4.99 14.36 13.81
N THR A 80 4.89 13.03 13.89
CA THR A 80 4.60 12.30 15.14
C THR A 80 5.78 11.41 15.56
N SER A 81 5.88 11.12 16.86
CA SER A 81 6.94 10.28 17.45
C SER A 81 6.43 9.14 18.32
N ILE A 82 5.34 8.51 17.89
CA ILE A 82 4.63 7.49 18.66
C ILE A 82 5.36 6.15 18.52
N THR A 83 5.59 5.48 19.65
CA THR A 83 6.29 4.18 19.72
C THR A 83 5.51 3.12 20.49
N ASP A 84 4.47 3.52 21.23
CA ASP A 84 3.71 2.68 22.16
C ASP A 84 2.42 2.11 21.54
N ARG A 85 1.72 2.88 20.70
CA ARG A 85 0.49 2.47 20.00
C ARG A 85 0.47 2.92 18.54
N ASP A 86 -0.43 2.35 17.75
CA ASP A 86 -0.63 2.78 16.37
C ASP A 86 -1.59 3.98 16.32
N ILE A 87 -1.37 4.87 15.35
CA ILE A 87 -2.33 5.94 15.02
C ILE A 87 -3.54 5.26 14.36
N SER A 88 -4.74 5.49 14.89
CA SER A 88 -5.97 4.93 14.30
C SER A 88 -6.42 5.70 13.06
N GLU A 89 -6.38 7.03 13.12
CA GLU A 89 -6.72 7.92 12.03
C GLU A 89 -5.91 9.22 12.11
N TYR A 90 -5.69 9.87 10.96
CA TYR A 90 -5.14 11.22 10.92
C TYR A 90 -5.72 12.01 9.73
N PHE A 91 -5.76 13.33 9.83
CA PHE A 91 -6.24 14.21 8.76
C PHE A 91 -5.71 15.63 8.89
N TRP A 92 -5.79 16.39 7.79
CA TRP A 92 -5.45 17.81 7.77
C TRP A 92 -6.54 18.67 8.43
N LYS A 93 -6.13 19.61 9.27
CA LYS A 93 -6.94 20.74 9.72
C LYS A 93 -6.35 22.04 9.20
N GLY A 94 -6.92 22.54 8.10
CA GLY A 94 -6.34 23.66 7.36
C GLY A 94 -4.98 23.29 6.76
N ASN A 95 -4.15 24.30 6.47
CA ASN A 95 -2.89 24.12 5.74
C ASN A 95 -1.68 23.80 6.64
N ASP A 96 -1.84 23.89 7.95
CA ASP A 96 -0.72 23.93 8.90
C ASP A 96 -0.78 22.87 10.00
N ARG A 97 -1.93 22.24 10.22
CA ARG A 97 -2.11 21.29 11.34
C ARG A 97 -2.53 19.92 10.88
N ILE A 98 -1.98 18.92 11.53
CA ILE A 98 -2.42 17.54 11.50
C ILE A 98 -3.21 17.27 12.77
N LEU A 99 -4.35 16.61 12.61
CA LEU A 99 -5.08 15.95 13.68
C LEU A 99 -4.85 14.45 13.57
N TYR A 100 -4.72 13.77 14.69
CA TYR A 100 -4.59 12.32 14.72
C TYR A 100 -5.21 11.74 15.99
N MET A 101 -5.59 10.47 15.95
CA MET A 101 -6.20 9.76 17.08
C MET A 101 -5.35 8.56 17.49
N LYS A 102 -5.26 8.34 18.80
CA LYS A 102 -4.70 7.14 19.41
C LYS A 102 -5.34 6.90 20.77
N ASP A 103 -5.33 5.66 21.21
CA ASP A 103 -5.68 5.27 22.57
C ASP A 103 -4.42 5.19 23.45
N PHE A 104 -4.59 4.76 24.71
CA PHE A 104 -3.48 4.52 25.63
C PHE A 104 -3.58 3.11 26.20
N GLY A 105 -2.54 2.31 26.00
CA GLY A 105 -2.52 0.94 26.53
C GLY A 105 -3.59 0.00 25.96
N GLY A 106 -4.34 0.42 24.92
CA GLY A 106 -5.44 -0.37 24.38
C GLY A 106 -6.67 -0.39 25.29
N ASP A 107 -6.99 0.75 25.89
CA ASP A 107 -8.26 0.98 26.58
C ASP A 107 -9.41 1.36 25.64
N GLU A 108 -9.10 1.48 24.34
CA GLU A 108 -10.00 1.93 23.28
C GLU A 108 -10.59 3.35 23.53
N ASN A 109 -10.07 4.08 24.51
CA ASN A 109 -10.44 5.46 24.78
C ASN A 109 -9.59 6.38 23.91
N PHE A 110 -10.02 6.58 22.66
CA PHE A 110 -9.26 7.36 21.69
C PHE A 110 -9.27 8.85 22.02
N HIS A 111 -8.07 9.41 22.19
CA HIS A 111 -7.87 10.84 22.33
C HIS A 111 -7.57 11.49 20.97
N LEU A 112 -8.05 12.72 20.78
CA LEU A 112 -7.76 13.53 19.62
C LEU A 112 -6.55 14.44 19.90
N PHE A 113 -5.49 14.26 19.13
CA PHE A 113 -4.29 15.09 19.19
C PHE A 113 -4.24 16.07 18.03
N SER A 114 -3.50 17.16 18.24
CA SER A 114 -3.15 18.09 17.19
C SER A 114 -1.69 18.50 17.25
N VAL A 115 -1.04 18.57 16.09
CA VAL A 115 0.35 18.98 15.94
C VAL A 115 0.52 19.80 14.66
N ASN A 116 1.47 20.72 14.63
CA ASN A 116 1.77 21.46 13.40
C ASN A 116 2.46 20.53 12.37
N LYS A 117 2.38 20.88 11.09
CA LYS A 117 2.99 20.10 9.99
C LYS A 117 4.52 20.01 10.07
N ASP A 118 5.16 20.82 10.91
CA ASP A 118 6.60 20.76 11.21
C ASP A 118 6.93 19.85 12.40
N GLY A 119 5.92 19.24 13.03
CA GLY A 119 6.04 18.38 14.21
C GLY A 119 6.09 19.12 15.55
N ILE A 120 5.92 20.44 15.57
CA ILE A 120 5.99 21.26 16.79
C ILE A 120 4.57 21.50 17.34
N GLY A 121 4.47 21.71 18.65
CA GLY A 121 3.23 22.14 19.29
C GLY A 121 2.15 21.06 19.33
N GLU A 122 2.57 19.81 19.53
CA GLU A 122 1.67 18.71 19.83
C GLU A 122 0.85 19.01 21.08
N LYS A 123 -0.45 18.70 21.02
CA LYS A 123 -1.39 18.90 22.11
C LYS A 123 -2.48 17.84 22.06
N ASP A 124 -2.77 17.24 23.22
CA ASP A 124 -3.99 16.47 23.45
C ASP A 124 -5.18 17.44 23.57
N LEU A 125 -6.18 17.28 22.70
CA LEU A 125 -7.39 18.09 22.67
C LEU A 125 -8.52 17.51 23.52
N THR A 126 -8.38 16.26 23.99
CA THR A 126 -9.37 15.55 24.81
C THR A 126 -8.70 14.83 25.99
N PRO A 127 -7.97 15.53 26.88
CA PRO A 127 -7.10 14.92 27.91
C PRO A 127 -7.86 14.42 29.14
N TYR A 128 -9.04 13.83 28.96
CA TYR A 128 -9.90 13.37 30.05
C TYR A 128 -10.03 11.85 29.99
N GLU A 129 -10.09 11.20 31.15
CA GLU A 129 -10.02 9.73 31.31
C GLU A 129 -11.19 8.93 30.72
N GLY A 130 -12.22 9.60 30.18
CA GLY A 130 -13.45 8.96 29.69
C GLY A 130 -14.48 8.66 30.77
#